data_AF-A0A507D943-F1
#
_entry.id   AF-A0A507D943-F1
#
_cell.length_a   1.000
_cell.length_b   1.000
_cell.length_c   1.000
_cell.angle_alpha   90.00
_cell.angle_beta   90.00
_cell.angle_gamma   90.00
#
_symmetry.space_group_name_H-M   'P 1'
#
loop_
_entity.id
_entity.type
_entity.pdbx_description
1 polymer ?
#
loop_
_entity_poly.entity_id
_entity_poly.type
_entity_poly.pdbx_seq_one_letter_code
_entity_poly.pdbx_strand_id
1 'polypeptide(L)'
;MSKFTIRSIAAARPMETQDPFLFAVYHKDHYPAGDDQMQAPRRGNGSDWSEGAPYRMYHGDRVPGFPQHPHRGFETVTCTIEGLIDHTDSTGCAGRYGNGDLQWMTAGKGVVHGEMLPLIKQTPDGNVIKWFQIWLNLPKKSKMVDPNQMMHWAEKITKFKTPDSLTTATVWAGSLHGHKALPPIRDSWANEESNPGNDVNIWFLQIQPELPPKKEE
;
A
#
# COMPACT_ATOMS: atom_id res chain seq x y z
N MET A 1 -13.85 28.73 4.95
CA MET A 1 -13.60 27.41 5.57
C MET A 1 -14.28 26.37 4.70
N SER A 2 -13.50 25.56 3.98
CA SER A 2 -14.02 24.38 3.30
C SER A 2 -14.61 23.44 4.36
N LYS A 3 -15.89 23.12 4.23
CA LYS A 3 -16.53 22.11 5.08
C LYS A 3 -16.07 20.74 4.57
N PHE A 4 -15.21 20.07 5.32
CA PHE A 4 -14.90 18.67 5.07
C PHE A 4 -16.01 17.81 5.68
N THR A 5 -16.58 16.91 4.89
CA THR A 5 -17.44 15.86 5.41
C THR A 5 -16.59 14.62 5.62
N ILE A 6 -16.31 14.29 6.89
CA ILE A 6 -15.70 13.01 7.23
C ILE A 6 -16.81 11.97 7.17
N ARG A 7 -16.74 11.08 6.17
CA ARG A 7 -17.62 9.91 6.09
C ARG A 7 -16.88 8.73 6.69
N SER A 8 -17.43 8.18 7.78
CA SER A 8 -17.01 6.86 8.24
C SER A 8 -17.59 5.82 7.30
N ILE A 9 -16.73 5.02 6.67
CA ILE A 9 -17.13 3.85 5.89
C ILE A 9 -16.83 2.61 6.71
N ALA A 10 -17.63 1.56 6.53
CA ALA A 10 -17.31 0.26 7.11
C ALA A 10 -15.91 -0.17 6.63
N ALA A 11 -15.12 -0.79 7.50
CA ALA A 11 -13.83 -1.37 7.16
C ALA A 11 -14.00 -2.66 6.33
N ALA A 12 -14.83 -2.60 5.28
CA ALA A 12 -15.04 -3.67 4.33
C ALA A 12 -13.74 -4.00 3.59
N ARG A 13 -13.66 -5.22 3.09
CA ARG A 13 -12.56 -5.69 2.25
C ARG A 13 -13.14 -6.19 0.91
N PRO A 14 -12.98 -5.44 -0.19
CA PRO A 14 -12.29 -4.14 -0.30
C PRO A 14 -13.04 -2.98 0.35
N MET A 15 -12.33 -1.89 0.62
CA MET A 15 -12.89 -0.65 1.15
C MET A 15 -13.76 0.04 0.08
N GLU A 16 -14.81 0.75 0.52
CA GLU A 16 -15.58 1.63 -0.37
C GLU A 16 -14.67 2.77 -0.87
N THR A 17 -14.63 2.99 -2.18
CA THR A 17 -13.78 3.99 -2.84
C THR A 17 -14.62 4.94 -3.68
N GLN A 18 -14.06 6.12 -3.98
CA GLN A 18 -14.63 7.09 -4.92
C GLN A 18 -13.68 7.25 -6.10
N ASP A 19 -14.22 7.61 -7.26
CA ASP A 19 -13.41 7.91 -8.43
C ASP A 19 -12.33 8.97 -8.10
N PRO A 20 -11.09 8.80 -8.60
CA PRO A 20 -10.64 7.76 -9.52
C PRO A 20 -10.08 6.49 -8.86
N PHE A 21 -10.26 6.28 -7.55
CA PHE A 21 -9.85 5.05 -6.88
C PHE A 21 -10.79 3.90 -7.24
N LEU A 22 -10.22 2.78 -7.68
CA LEU A 22 -10.97 1.59 -8.11
C LEU A 22 -11.06 0.54 -7.01
N PHE A 23 -10.03 0.51 -6.15
CA PHE A 23 -9.84 -0.54 -5.16
C PHE A 23 -8.91 -0.03 -4.07
N ALA A 24 -9.22 -0.36 -2.81
CA ALA A 24 -8.31 -0.16 -1.70
C ALA A 24 -8.51 -1.28 -0.69
N VAL A 25 -7.41 -1.85 -0.19
CA VAL A 25 -7.45 -2.90 0.81
C VAL A 25 -6.28 -2.73 1.78
N TYR A 26 -6.57 -2.92 3.06
CA TYR A 26 -5.58 -3.00 4.11
C TYR A 26 -5.25 -4.46 4.41
N HIS A 27 -4.00 -4.81 4.20
CA HIS A 27 -3.45 -6.11 4.54
C HIS A 27 -2.69 -6.02 5.85
N LYS A 28 -2.95 -6.99 6.73
CA LYS A 28 -2.24 -7.18 7.99
C LYS A 28 -2.25 -8.65 8.34
N ASP A 29 -1.06 -9.23 8.39
CA ASP A 29 -0.87 -10.63 8.77
C ASP A 29 0.30 -10.76 9.74
N HIS A 30 0.15 -11.72 10.64
CA HIS A 30 1.16 -12.12 11.61
C HIS A 30 1.63 -13.52 11.23
N TYR A 31 2.66 -13.58 10.41
CA TYR A 31 3.26 -14.84 9.99
C TYR A 31 4.20 -15.37 11.07
N PRO A 32 4.41 -16.70 11.12
CA PRO A 32 5.39 -17.31 12.01
C PRO A 32 6.82 -16.92 11.62
N ALA A 33 7.79 -17.47 12.36
CA ALA A 33 9.17 -17.53 11.92
C ALA A 33 9.24 -18.12 10.49
N GLY A 34 10.00 -17.48 9.62
CA GLY A 34 10.38 -18.05 8.34
C GLY A 34 11.47 -19.10 8.49
N ASP A 35 11.79 -19.76 7.38
CA ASP A 35 12.92 -20.68 7.25
C ASP A 35 14.04 -20.08 6.38
N ASP A 36 15.05 -20.88 6.04
CA ASP A 36 16.15 -20.46 5.15
C ASP A 36 15.69 -20.14 3.72
N GLN A 37 14.45 -20.50 3.36
CA GLN A 37 13.83 -20.20 2.07
C GLN A 37 12.78 -19.08 2.19
N MET A 38 12.66 -18.43 3.34
CA MET A 38 11.73 -17.33 3.62
C MET A 38 10.25 -17.76 3.51
N GLN A 39 9.94 -19.02 3.78
CA GLN A 39 8.63 -19.64 3.59
C GLN A 39 7.78 -19.64 4.86
N ALA A 40 6.47 -19.82 4.68
CA ALA A 40 5.53 -20.14 5.75
C ALA A 40 5.04 -21.59 5.60
N PRO A 41 4.65 -22.27 6.70
CA PRO A 41 3.89 -23.50 6.58
C PRO A 41 2.66 -23.30 5.68
N ARG A 42 2.52 -24.11 4.64
CA ARG A 42 1.38 -24.00 3.72
C ARG A 42 0.07 -24.24 4.46
N ARG A 43 -0.95 -23.46 4.12
CA ARG A 43 -2.31 -23.58 4.67
C ARG A 43 -3.35 -23.59 3.55
N GLY A 44 -4.42 -24.34 3.78
CA GLY A 44 -5.56 -24.45 2.86
C GLY A 44 -5.15 -24.78 1.43
N ASN A 45 -5.87 -24.23 0.47
CA ASN A 45 -5.52 -24.30 -0.95
C ASN A 45 -4.62 -23.12 -1.39
N GLY A 46 -4.11 -22.31 -0.44
CA GLY A 46 -3.35 -21.08 -0.70
C GLY A 46 -4.22 -19.84 -0.93
N SER A 47 -5.51 -19.99 -1.24
CA SER A 47 -6.46 -18.88 -1.51
C SER A 47 -7.24 -18.48 -0.24
N ASP A 48 -6.54 -18.39 0.88
CA ASP A 48 -7.16 -18.14 2.17
C ASP A 48 -7.40 -16.64 2.38
N TRP A 49 -8.66 -16.23 2.35
CA TRP A 49 -9.10 -14.85 2.61
C TRP A 49 -9.80 -14.68 3.96
N SER A 50 -9.91 -15.75 4.73
CA SER A 50 -10.62 -15.76 6.01
C SER A 50 -9.91 -14.89 7.05
N GLU A 51 -10.66 -13.98 7.68
CA GLU A 51 -10.12 -13.10 8.73
C GLU A 51 -9.80 -13.84 10.03
N GLY A 52 -10.39 -15.03 10.25
CA GLY A 52 -10.10 -15.88 11.40
C GLY A 52 -8.87 -16.77 11.22
N ALA A 53 -8.22 -16.72 10.05
CA ALA A 53 -7.01 -17.47 9.79
C ALA A 53 -5.82 -16.86 10.56
N PRO A 54 -4.93 -17.69 11.17
CA PRO A 54 -3.67 -17.24 11.76
C PRO A 54 -2.86 -16.28 10.87
N TYR A 55 -2.78 -16.59 9.58
CA TYR A 55 -2.24 -15.74 8.51
C TYR A 55 -2.78 -16.25 7.17
N ARG A 56 -2.72 -15.40 6.14
CA ARG A 56 -3.22 -15.66 4.79
C ARG A 56 -2.07 -15.93 3.82
N MET A 57 -2.26 -16.87 2.89
CA MET A 57 -1.24 -17.19 1.89
C MET A 57 -1.34 -16.35 0.61
N TYR A 58 -2.47 -15.67 0.37
CA TYR A 58 -2.70 -14.77 -0.78
C TYR A 58 -2.47 -15.39 -2.17
N HIS A 59 -2.68 -16.70 -2.30
CA HIS A 59 -2.38 -17.55 -3.46
C HIS A 59 -0.92 -18.04 -3.55
N GLY A 60 -0.06 -17.64 -2.62
CA GLY A 60 1.27 -18.22 -2.46
C GLY A 60 1.23 -19.72 -2.10
N ASP A 61 2.18 -20.48 -2.63
CA ASP A 61 2.33 -21.91 -2.30
C ASP A 61 3.24 -22.12 -1.08
N ARG A 62 4.48 -21.64 -1.18
CA ARG A 62 5.50 -21.75 -0.11
C ARG A 62 5.80 -20.40 0.55
N VAL A 63 6.02 -19.38 -0.28
CA VAL A 63 6.12 -17.99 0.17
C VAL A 63 4.73 -17.37 0.04
N PRO A 64 4.18 -16.76 1.10
CA PRO A 64 2.90 -16.04 1.00
C PRO A 64 3.00 -14.88 0.00
N GLY A 65 1.87 -14.39 -0.49
CA GLY A 65 1.81 -13.26 -1.41
C GLY A 65 1.08 -13.62 -2.70
N PHE A 66 1.11 -12.72 -3.67
CA PHE A 66 0.35 -12.78 -4.92
C PHE A 66 1.28 -13.23 -6.05
N PRO A 67 1.16 -14.49 -6.52
CA PRO A 67 1.92 -14.96 -7.67
C PRO A 67 1.56 -14.16 -8.94
N GLN A 68 2.23 -14.50 -10.05
CA GLN A 68 2.06 -13.80 -11.32
C GLN A 68 0.60 -13.62 -11.73
N HIS A 69 0.17 -12.37 -11.89
CA HIS A 69 -1.17 -11.99 -12.31
C HIS A 69 -1.14 -10.73 -13.20
N PRO A 70 -2.13 -10.54 -14.09
CA PRO A 70 -2.14 -9.44 -15.04
C PRO A 70 -2.86 -8.19 -14.50
N HIS A 71 -2.36 -7.02 -14.89
CA HIS A 71 -3.06 -5.73 -14.75
C HIS A 71 -3.01 -4.93 -16.06
N ARG A 72 -4.00 -4.06 -16.28
CA ARG A 72 -4.09 -3.18 -17.46
C ARG A 72 -5.01 -1.99 -17.21
N GLY A 73 -4.60 -0.81 -17.69
CA GLY A 73 -5.45 0.39 -17.79
C GLY A 73 -5.63 1.17 -16.48
N PHE A 74 -4.90 0.83 -15.43
CA PHE A 74 -4.88 1.51 -14.13
C PHE A 74 -3.47 1.41 -13.52
N GLU A 75 -3.31 1.93 -12.31
CA GLU A 75 -2.07 1.92 -11.54
C GLU A 75 -2.27 1.20 -10.22
N THR A 76 -1.21 0.56 -9.72
CA THR A 76 -1.16 0.06 -8.36
C THR A 76 -0.25 0.95 -7.52
N VAL A 77 -0.71 1.28 -6.31
CA VAL A 77 0.07 2.01 -5.30
C VAL A 77 0.17 1.09 -4.08
N THR A 78 1.35 0.54 -3.86
CA THR A 78 1.65 -0.38 -2.76
C THR A 78 2.33 0.42 -1.66
N CYS A 79 1.57 0.75 -0.61
CA CYS A 79 2.02 1.60 0.49
C CYS A 79 2.40 0.75 1.70
N THR A 80 3.69 0.49 1.89
CA THR A 80 4.15 -0.41 2.95
C THR A 80 4.24 0.31 4.29
N ILE A 81 3.93 -0.40 5.37
CA ILE A 81 4.00 0.10 6.75
C ILE A 81 5.01 -0.73 7.54
N GLU A 82 4.93 -2.05 7.44
CA GLU A 82 5.81 -2.99 8.13
C GLU A 82 5.95 -4.26 7.29
N GLY A 83 7.13 -4.88 7.34
CA GLY A 83 7.44 -6.06 6.55
C GLY A 83 7.98 -5.71 5.16
N LEU A 84 8.26 -6.75 4.38
CA LEU A 84 8.93 -6.68 3.09
C LEU A 84 8.08 -7.34 2.02
N ILE A 85 8.19 -6.84 0.79
CA ILE A 85 7.53 -7.35 -0.41
C ILE A 85 8.60 -7.51 -1.50
N ASP A 86 8.61 -8.67 -2.15
CA ASP A 86 9.37 -8.97 -3.36
C ASP A 86 8.47 -8.80 -4.59
N HIS A 87 8.80 -7.82 -5.41
CA HIS A 87 8.15 -7.57 -6.68
C HIS A 87 8.97 -8.14 -7.83
N THR A 88 8.28 -8.71 -8.81
CA THR A 88 8.82 -9.05 -10.14
C THR A 88 7.77 -8.79 -11.20
N ASP A 89 8.17 -8.34 -12.39
CA ASP A 89 7.22 -8.16 -13.50
C ASP A 89 7.78 -8.48 -14.89
N SER A 90 6.86 -8.52 -15.87
CA SER A 90 7.12 -8.85 -17.27
C SER A 90 7.96 -7.82 -18.03
N THR A 91 8.24 -6.65 -17.45
CA THR A 91 9.17 -5.66 -18.02
C THR A 91 10.62 -5.93 -17.61
N GLY A 92 10.86 -6.94 -16.78
CA GLY A 92 12.16 -7.27 -16.21
C GLY A 92 12.46 -6.50 -14.92
N CYS A 93 11.52 -5.70 -14.44
CA CYS A 93 11.63 -5.00 -13.18
C CYS A 93 11.47 -5.97 -12.01
N ALA A 94 12.38 -5.89 -11.03
CA ALA A 94 12.35 -6.68 -9.83
C ALA A 94 12.97 -5.91 -8.66
N GLY A 95 12.47 -6.15 -7.45
CA GLY A 95 13.01 -5.50 -6.26
C GLY A 95 12.33 -5.93 -4.98
N ARG A 96 13.05 -5.80 -3.86
CA ARG A 96 12.54 -5.96 -2.52
C ARG A 96 12.38 -4.58 -1.88
N TYR A 97 11.21 -4.27 -1.34
CA TYR A 97 10.92 -2.99 -0.68
C TYR A 97 10.01 -3.20 0.52
N GLY A 98 9.92 -2.22 1.43
CA GLY A 98 9.06 -2.35 2.59
C GLY A 98 9.26 -1.30 3.67
N ASN A 99 8.72 -1.58 4.85
CA ASN A 99 8.93 -0.78 6.07
C ASN A 99 8.79 0.75 5.89
N GLY A 100 7.82 1.19 5.09
CA GLY A 100 7.54 2.60 4.84
C GLY A 100 7.82 3.05 3.41
N ASP A 101 8.41 2.20 2.57
CA ASP A 101 8.53 2.44 1.14
C ASP A 101 7.16 2.45 0.44
N LEU A 102 7.10 3.11 -0.70
CA LEU A 102 5.96 3.09 -1.60
C LEU A 102 6.41 2.71 -3.00
N GLN A 103 5.73 1.74 -3.59
CA GLN A 103 5.82 1.43 -5.02
C GLN A 103 4.60 2.01 -5.73
N TRP A 104 4.83 2.71 -6.83
CA TRP A 104 3.78 3.18 -7.74
C TRP A 104 4.02 2.57 -9.12
N MET A 105 3.16 1.66 -9.54
CA MET A 105 3.26 0.98 -10.83
C MET A 105 2.11 1.38 -11.74
N THR A 106 2.43 1.94 -12.89
CA THR A 106 1.49 2.16 -13.99
C THR A 106 1.41 0.89 -14.82
N ALA A 107 0.27 0.18 -14.82
CA ALA A 107 0.10 -1.02 -15.64
C ALA A 107 -0.09 -0.69 -17.12
N GLY A 108 -0.68 0.47 -17.44
CA GLY A 108 -0.81 0.98 -18.81
C GLY A 108 -1.43 -0.05 -19.76
N LYS A 109 -0.79 -0.28 -20.92
CA LYS A 109 -1.24 -1.25 -21.93
C LYS A 109 -1.22 -2.71 -21.46
N GLY A 110 -0.53 -3.03 -20.36
CA GLY A 110 -0.57 -4.33 -19.69
C GLY A 110 0.77 -4.75 -19.09
N VAL A 111 0.73 -5.29 -17.88
CA VAL A 111 1.87 -5.90 -17.19
C VAL A 111 1.43 -7.17 -16.48
N VAL A 112 2.28 -8.20 -16.46
CA VAL A 112 2.13 -9.36 -15.58
C VAL A 112 3.15 -9.22 -14.47
N HIS A 113 2.72 -9.28 -13.22
CA HIS A 113 3.59 -9.05 -12.06
C HIS A 113 3.24 -9.99 -10.90
N GLY A 114 4.16 -10.14 -9.95
CA GLY A 114 3.95 -10.87 -8.72
C GLY A 114 4.56 -10.13 -7.52
N GLU A 115 3.87 -10.21 -6.38
CA GLU A 115 4.19 -9.52 -5.14
C GLU A 115 4.24 -10.56 -4.00
N MET A 116 5.42 -11.10 -3.74
CA MET A 116 5.65 -12.16 -2.75
C MET A 116 6.09 -11.56 -1.41
N LEU A 117 5.79 -12.24 -0.30
CA LEU A 117 5.99 -11.75 1.06
C LEU A 117 7.06 -12.60 1.77
N PRO A 118 8.36 -12.29 1.59
CA PRO A 118 9.44 -13.10 2.14
C PRO A 118 9.47 -13.03 3.67
N LEU A 119 9.45 -14.20 4.34
CA LEU A 119 9.56 -14.31 5.79
C LEU A 119 11.03 -14.30 6.23
N ILE A 120 11.60 -13.11 6.41
CA ILE A 120 13.04 -12.95 6.72
C ILE A 120 13.39 -13.27 8.17
N LYS A 121 12.48 -12.99 9.11
CA LYS A 121 12.73 -13.26 10.53
C LYS A 121 12.50 -14.73 10.83
N GLN A 122 13.52 -15.40 11.38
CA GLN A 122 13.45 -16.79 11.84
C GLN A 122 13.21 -16.88 13.37
N THR A 123 12.97 -15.75 14.03
CA THR A 123 12.78 -15.66 15.47
C THR A 123 11.31 -15.91 15.87
N PRO A 124 11.02 -16.33 17.13
CA PRO A 124 9.66 -16.69 17.55
C PRO A 124 8.62 -15.55 17.50
N ASP A 125 9.05 -14.28 17.43
CA ASP A 125 8.16 -13.13 17.20
C ASP A 125 7.57 -13.10 15.79
N GLY A 126 8.13 -13.89 14.86
CA GLY A 126 7.63 -14.06 13.51
C GLY A 126 7.77 -12.82 12.63
N ASN A 127 6.93 -12.75 11.60
CA ASN A 127 6.98 -11.71 10.58
C ASN A 127 5.64 -10.98 10.51
N VAL A 128 5.63 -9.71 10.88
CA VAL A 128 4.46 -8.85 10.73
C VAL A 128 4.57 -8.12 9.41
N ILE A 129 3.52 -8.23 8.59
CA ILE A 129 3.48 -7.56 7.29
C ILE A 129 2.18 -6.74 7.21
N LYS A 130 2.32 -5.44 6.97
CA LYS A 130 1.25 -4.44 6.93
C LYS A 130 1.44 -3.51 5.75
N TRP A 131 0.44 -3.40 4.90
CA TRP A 131 0.45 -2.48 3.78
C TRP A 131 -0.96 -2.16 3.29
N PHE A 132 -1.06 -1.13 2.47
CA PHE A 132 -2.23 -0.88 1.64
C PHE A 132 -1.92 -1.22 0.20
N GLN A 133 -2.84 -1.93 -0.45
CA GLN A 133 -2.89 -2.02 -1.91
C GLN A 133 -3.99 -1.10 -2.41
N ILE A 134 -3.64 -0.13 -3.24
CA ILE A 134 -4.59 0.83 -3.82
C ILE A 134 -4.51 0.72 -5.34
N TRP A 135 -5.65 0.63 -6.01
CA TRP A 135 -5.72 0.78 -7.46
C TRP A 135 -6.30 2.14 -7.82
N LEU A 136 -5.54 2.88 -8.61
CA LEU A 136 -5.91 4.19 -9.11
C LEU A 136 -6.15 4.09 -10.60
N ASN A 137 -7.34 4.52 -11.06
CA ASN A 137 -7.66 4.50 -12.47
C ASN A 137 -6.68 5.39 -13.26
N LEU A 138 -6.39 5.05 -14.51
CA LEU A 138 -5.70 5.98 -15.42
C LEU A 138 -6.70 6.85 -16.19
N PRO A 139 -6.34 8.10 -16.51
CA PRO A 139 -7.07 8.89 -17.50
C PRO A 139 -7.26 8.11 -18.79
N LYS A 140 -8.39 8.30 -19.50
CA LYS A 140 -8.67 7.61 -20.77
C LYS A 140 -7.51 7.68 -21.77
N LYS A 141 -6.89 8.86 -21.90
CA LYS A 141 -5.72 9.12 -22.78
C LYS A 141 -4.48 8.29 -22.40
N SER A 142 -4.36 7.91 -21.13
CA SER A 142 -3.18 7.26 -20.57
C SER A 142 -3.34 5.75 -20.36
N LYS A 143 -4.52 5.17 -20.61
CA LYS A 143 -4.77 3.73 -20.38
C LYS A 143 -3.89 2.77 -21.18
N MET A 144 -3.25 3.26 -22.24
CA MET A 144 -2.46 2.46 -23.18
C MET A 144 -0.99 2.90 -23.24
N VAL A 145 -0.50 3.68 -22.28
CA VAL A 145 0.93 3.98 -22.15
C VAL A 145 1.73 2.72 -21.84
N ASP A 146 3.04 2.76 -22.04
CA ASP A 146 3.92 1.67 -21.65
C ASP A 146 3.88 1.48 -20.12
N PRO A 147 3.94 0.23 -19.63
CA PRO A 147 4.04 0.00 -18.19
C PRO A 147 5.30 0.64 -17.64
N ASN A 148 5.21 1.19 -16.45
CA ASN A 148 6.33 1.83 -15.77
C ASN A 148 6.13 1.73 -14.27
N GLN A 149 7.20 1.91 -13.50
CA GLN A 149 7.14 1.95 -12.05
C GLN A 149 8.07 2.99 -11.46
N MET A 150 7.76 3.40 -10.24
CA MET A 150 8.53 4.35 -9.46
C MET A 150 8.56 3.90 -8.00
N MET A 151 9.71 4.07 -7.37
CA MET A 151 9.88 3.85 -5.93
C MET A 151 10.01 5.18 -5.20
N HIS A 152 9.24 5.35 -4.15
CA HIS A 152 9.43 6.37 -3.12
C HIS A 152 9.99 5.69 -1.88
N TRP A 153 11.28 5.89 -1.61
CA TRP A 153 11.96 5.29 -0.47
C TRP A 153 11.59 5.98 0.84
N ALA A 154 11.44 5.21 1.91
CA ALA A 154 10.91 5.65 3.20
C ALA A 154 11.62 6.88 3.79
N GLU A 155 12.92 7.05 3.53
CA GLU A 155 13.75 8.16 4.00
C GLU A 155 13.47 9.48 3.27
N LYS A 156 12.81 9.40 2.10
CA LYS A 156 12.44 10.56 1.28
C LYS A 156 10.96 10.89 1.36
N ILE A 157 10.13 9.95 1.82
CA ILE A 157 8.70 10.18 1.97
C ILE A 157 8.45 11.21 3.08
N THR A 158 7.60 12.19 2.75
CA THR A 158 7.19 13.25 3.65
C THR A 158 6.37 12.70 4.83
N LYS A 159 6.89 12.93 6.05
CA LYS A 159 6.26 12.57 7.32
C LYS A 159 6.31 13.76 8.27
N PHE A 160 5.24 13.99 9.02
CA PHE A 160 5.20 15.04 10.05
C PHE A 160 4.29 14.63 11.22
N LYS A 161 4.46 15.31 12.36
CA LYS A 161 3.56 15.19 13.52
C LYS A 161 2.73 16.45 13.68
N THR A 162 1.50 16.31 14.14
CA THR A 162 0.69 17.46 14.56
C THR A 162 1.33 18.18 15.75
N PRO A 163 1.03 19.48 15.99
CA PRO A 163 1.63 20.24 17.09
C PRO A 163 1.41 19.61 18.47
N ASP A 164 0.28 18.94 18.68
CA ASP A 164 -0.04 18.19 19.91
C ASP A 164 0.68 16.83 20.01
N SER A 165 1.42 16.42 18.97
CA SER A 165 2.09 15.13 18.83
C SER A 165 1.18 13.90 18.90
N LEU A 166 -0.15 14.09 18.84
CA LEU A 166 -1.13 12.99 18.90
C LEU A 166 -1.28 12.29 17.55
N THR A 167 -0.98 12.96 16.44
CA THR A 167 -1.07 12.38 15.10
C THR A 167 0.28 12.40 14.40
N THR A 168 0.67 11.25 13.85
CA THR A 168 1.74 11.17 12.85
C THR A 168 1.10 10.98 11.48
N ALA A 169 1.44 11.84 10.53
CA ALA A 169 0.96 11.80 9.16
C ALA A 169 2.09 11.41 8.21
N THR A 170 1.81 10.47 7.31
CA THR A 170 2.64 10.13 6.16
C THR A 170 1.91 10.57 4.88
N VAL A 171 2.57 11.35 4.03
CA VAL A 171 1.97 11.92 2.81
C VAL A 171 2.52 11.16 1.60
N TRP A 172 1.74 10.20 1.10
CA TRP A 172 2.12 9.36 -0.05
C TRP A 172 1.81 10.00 -1.40
N ALA A 173 0.71 10.76 -1.49
CA ALA A 173 0.37 11.58 -2.66
C ALA A 173 -0.31 12.89 -2.24
N GLY A 174 -0.15 13.93 -3.07
CA GLY A 174 -0.77 15.24 -2.87
C GLY A 174 -0.13 16.04 -1.74
N SER A 175 -0.95 16.74 -0.94
CA SER A 175 -0.45 17.66 0.09
C SER A 175 -1.37 17.75 1.30
N LEU A 176 -0.79 17.64 2.50
CA LEU A 176 -1.53 17.77 3.76
C LEU A 176 -0.90 18.85 4.64
N HIS A 177 -1.67 19.86 5.05
CA HIS A 177 -1.18 20.99 5.87
C HIS A 177 0.09 21.67 5.33
N GLY A 178 0.22 21.79 4.01
CA GLY A 178 1.40 22.37 3.34
C GLY A 178 2.58 21.41 3.17
N HIS A 179 2.52 20.21 3.75
CA HIS A 179 3.49 19.15 3.53
C HIS A 179 3.15 18.37 2.25
N LYS A 180 3.99 18.51 1.22
CA LYS A 180 3.80 17.87 -0.08
C LYS A 180 4.47 16.50 -0.15
N ALA A 181 3.83 15.55 -0.82
CA ALA A 181 4.43 14.27 -1.18
C ALA A 181 5.52 14.44 -2.26
N LEU A 182 6.30 13.37 -2.47
CA LEU A 182 7.08 13.22 -3.69
C LEU A 182 6.15 13.14 -4.91
N PRO A 183 6.57 13.65 -6.08
CA PRO A 183 5.71 13.66 -7.27
C PRO A 183 5.40 12.22 -7.71
N PRO A 184 4.12 11.86 -7.91
CA PRO A 184 3.75 10.54 -8.44
C PRO A 184 4.32 10.31 -9.85
N ILE A 185 4.27 9.06 -10.29
CA ILE A 185 4.67 8.67 -11.65
C ILE A 185 3.89 9.47 -12.71
N ARG A 186 4.54 9.71 -13.87
CA ARG A 186 3.92 10.41 -15.00
C ARG A 186 2.63 9.71 -15.43
N ASP A 187 1.70 10.46 -16.02
CA ASP A 187 0.45 9.98 -16.60
C ASP A 187 -0.65 9.64 -15.57
N SER A 188 -0.29 9.52 -14.29
CA SER A 188 -1.22 9.35 -13.16
C SER A 188 -2.16 10.55 -12.97
N TRP A 189 -3.39 10.30 -12.53
CA TRP A 189 -4.28 11.36 -12.05
C TRP A 189 -3.68 12.15 -10.87
N ALA A 190 -2.78 11.55 -10.10
CA ALA A 190 -2.14 12.19 -8.96
C ALA A 190 -0.92 13.06 -9.33
N ASN A 191 -0.48 13.02 -10.59
CA ASN A 191 0.66 13.78 -11.05
C ASN A 191 0.20 15.14 -11.61
N GLU A 192 0.45 16.20 -10.85
CA GLU A 192 0.03 17.58 -11.18
C GLU A 192 0.68 18.11 -12.47
N GLU A 193 1.88 17.66 -12.83
CA GLU A 193 2.55 18.12 -14.06
C GLU A 193 1.86 17.58 -15.33
N SER A 194 1.49 16.30 -15.32
CA SER A 194 0.86 15.63 -16.47
C SER A 194 -0.66 15.73 -16.49
N ASN A 195 -1.29 15.95 -15.33
CA ASN A 195 -2.72 16.10 -15.16
C ASN A 195 -3.02 17.20 -14.12
N PRO A 196 -2.80 18.48 -14.46
CA PRO A 196 -2.98 19.59 -13.53
C PRO A 196 -4.43 19.77 -13.09
N GLY A 197 -4.61 20.29 -11.88
CA GLY A 197 -5.92 20.60 -11.30
C GLY A 197 -6.67 19.39 -10.73
N ASN A 198 -6.03 18.24 -10.60
CA ASN A 198 -6.62 17.05 -9.97
C ASN A 198 -6.16 16.94 -8.51
N ASP A 199 -7.11 16.74 -7.59
CA ASP A 199 -6.84 16.71 -6.15
C ASP A 199 -6.78 15.28 -5.60
N VAL A 200 -5.93 14.44 -6.20
CA VAL A 200 -5.74 13.06 -5.73
C VAL A 200 -4.74 13.05 -4.58
N ASN A 201 -5.22 12.64 -3.41
CA ASN A 201 -4.44 12.61 -2.19
C ASN A 201 -4.47 11.20 -1.58
N ILE A 202 -3.31 10.77 -1.07
CA ILE A 202 -3.19 9.50 -0.34
C ILE A 202 -2.36 9.79 0.90
N TRP A 203 -2.98 9.71 2.08
CA TRP A 203 -2.34 9.97 3.35
C TRP A 203 -2.58 8.81 4.32
N PHE A 204 -1.59 8.54 5.17
CA PHE A 204 -1.71 7.60 6.26
C PHE A 204 -1.55 8.32 7.58
N LEU A 205 -2.58 8.26 8.42
CA LEU A 205 -2.65 8.94 9.70
C LEU A 205 -2.63 7.91 10.83
N GLN A 206 -1.66 8.02 11.72
CA GLN A 206 -1.60 7.28 12.97
C GLN A 206 -1.96 8.23 14.09
N ILE A 207 -3.13 8.01 14.68
CA ILE A 207 -3.71 8.87 15.71
C ILE A 207 -3.65 8.12 17.03
N GLN A 208 -3.01 8.72 18.04
CA GLN A 208 -3.05 8.21 19.40
C GLN A 208 -4.47 8.38 19.96
N PRO A 209 -5.04 7.37 20.64
CA PRO A 209 -6.27 7.58 21.37
C PRO A 209 -6.03 8.66 22.42
N GLU A 210 -6.94 9.63 22.55
CA GLU A 210 -6.90 10.56 23.68
C GLU A 210 -6.91 9.73 24.98
N LEU A 211 -5.89 9.91 25.82
CA LEU A 211 -5.98 9.43 27.20
C LEU A 211 -7.15 10.17 27.84
N PRO A 212 -8.06 9.50 28.57
CA PRO A 212 -9.08 10.20 29.33
C PRO A 212 -8.38 11.23 30.23
N PRO A 213 -8.98 12.42 30.47
CA PRO A 213 -8.38 13.42 31.34
C PRO A 213 -8.01 12.74 32.66
N LYS A 214 -6.76 12.93 33.12
CA LYS A 214 -6.34 12.47 34.44
C LYS A 214 -7.38 13.02 35.42
N LYS A 215 -8.06 12.13 36.15
CA LYS A 215 -8.85 12.57 37.31
C LYS A 215 -7.86 13.30 38.22
N GLU A 216 -8.13 14.58 38.47
CA GLU A 216 -7.47 15.29 39.55
C GLU A 216 -7.80 14.52 40.84
N GLU A 217 -6.75 14.05 41.53
CA GLU A 217 -6.84 13.46 42.88
C GLU A 217 -6.97 14.57 43.93
#